data_AF-A0A831TAR4-F1
#
_entry.id   AF-A0A831TAR4-F1
#
_cell.length_a   1.000
_cell.length_b   1.000
_cell.length_c   1.000
_cell.angle_alpha   90.00
_cell.angle_beta   90.00
_cell.angle_gamma   90.00
#
_symmetry.space_group_name_H-M   'P 1'
#
loop_
_entity.id
_entity.type
_entity.pdbx_description
1 polymer ?
#
loop_
_entity_poly.entity_id
_entity_poly.type
_entity_poly.pdbx_seq_one_letter_code
_entity_poly.pdbx_strand_id
1 'polypeptide(L)'
;MPPRFQVPRPQRWAVAAIVILGLVSLGDLSLATAEQPPALGVRARQAGEGLIVSWVQPGGLAWDVGIRPGNRIIAVDGRPVDAADTPSTVASASQIVTESGDGLVRTVPSRVLEPFTLSRLHRLAFIAIAASFAVVGVLIYVLAADVIVGAIALGFSVAGAVLFLSSIAAPSGADWAVIARHAAALAFGAGALLLFRAFPVGRLRAPRGRRLAIGCLSVTAALLAAYGWTYFVRPAAYDALRPVTYAVLIGEVVGAGALLVAGLLATPAERRDIATPLSVVAVGAFVALAPSVCLILVPSLLDIGFIVRPEIALLSLVALPASLGTAVLSRRFFGITRILRRGLVALLVWIALVGSYTAGFAGLARWSSGQNA
;
A
#
# COMPACT_ATOMS: atom_id res chain seq x y z
N MET A 1 18.47 32.59 -24.72
CA MET A 1 18.11 32.97 -23.35
C MET A 1 18.48 31.81 -22.43
N PRO A 2 19.44 31.95 -21.50
CA PRO A 2 19.82 30.84 -20.63
C PRO A 2 18.66 30.49 -19.67
N PRO A 3 18.44 29.21 -19.33
CA PRO A 3 17.39 28.82 -18.39
C PRO A 3 17.69 29.45 -17.03
N ARG A 4 16.75 30.27 -16.52
CA ARG A 4 16.84 30.83 -15.16
C ARG A 4 16.78 29.67 -14.16
N PHE A 5 17.89 29.41 -13.48
CA PHE A 5 17.97 28.44 -12.38
C PHE A 5 17.02 28.87 -11.27
N GLN A 6 15.95 28.10 -11.02
CA GLN A 6 15.11 28.28 -9.83
C GLN A 6 15.70 27.42 -8.72
N VAL A 7 16.23 28.08 -7.68
CA VAL A 7 16.57 27.42 -6.41
C VAL A 7 15.30 26.72 -5.89
N PRO A 8 15.37 25.45 -5.43
CA PRO A 8 14.20 24.78 -4.87
C PRO A 8 13.63 25.64 -3.74
N ARG A 9 12.33 25.96 -3.81
CA ARG A 9 11.68 26.77 -2.79
C ARG A 9 11.80 26.06 -1.43
N PRO A 10 12.15 26.75 -0.34
CA PRO A 10 12.30 26.14 0.98
C PRO A 10 11.07 25.35 1.43
N GLN A 11 9.88 25.76 0.98
CA GLN A 11 8.61 25.06 1.18
C GLN A 11 8.63 23.58 0.73
N ARG A 12 9.33 23.24 -0.36
CA ARG A 12 9.37 21.85 -0.85
C ARG A 12 10.17 20.94 0.08
N TRP A 13 11.23 21.46 0.68
CA TRP A 13 12.02 20.72 1.66
C TRP A 13 11.26 20.52 2.96
N ALA A 14 10.45 21.50 3.38
CA ALA A 14 9.56 21.34 4.53
C ALA A 14 8.52 20.23 4.29
N VAL A 15 7.86 20.22 3.13
CA VAL A 15 6.92 19.15 2.75
C VAL A 15 7.62 17.79 2.71
N ALA A 16 8.82 17.71 2.12
CA ALA A 16 9.62 16.50 2.10
C ALA A 16 9.93 15.96 3.51
N ALA A 17 10.35 16.83 4.42
CA ALA A 17 10.65 16.46 5.81
C ALA A 17 9.40 15.96 6.55
N ILE A 18 8.25 16.63 6.39
CA ILE A 18 6.98 16.21 6.97
C ILE A 18 6.56 14.83 6.44
N VAL A 19 6.68 14.60 5.13
CA VAL A 19 6.36 13.31 4.52
C VAL A 19 7.27 12.20 5.04
N ILE A 20 8.58 12.43 5.09
CA ILE A 20 9.54 11.43 5.61
C ILE A 20 9.22 11.13 7.07
N LEU A 21 9.02 12.15 7.90
CA LEU A 21 8.67 11.98 9.31
C LEU A 21 7.37 11.18 9.47
N GLY A 22 6.33 11.52 8.71
CA GLY A 22 5.05 10.79 8.74
C GLY A 22 5.17 9.33 8.33
N LEU A 23 5.95 9.02 7.29
CA LEU A 23 6.20 7.64 6.86
C LEU A 23 7.04 6.85 7.88
N VAL A 24 8.00 7.50 8.52
CA VAL A 24 8.82 6.91 9.58
C VAL A 24 7.96 6.60 10.80
N SER A 25 7.13 7.54 11.26
CA SER A 25 6.19 7.31 12.36
C SER A 25 5.19 6.21 12.03
N LEU A 26 4.69 6.17 10.79
CA LEU A 26 3.82 5.08 10.34
C LEU A 26 4.55 3.73 10.35
N GLY A 27 5.81 3.69 9.93
CA GLY A 27 6.63 2.47 9.97
C GLY A 27 6.86 1.95 11.39
N ASP A 28 7.13 2.85 12.33
CA ASP A 28 7.27 2.51 13.75
C ASP A 28 5.94 1.98 14.34
N LEU A 29 4.83 2.69 14.08
CA LEU A 29 3.49 2.25 14.46
C LEU A 29 3.15 0.88 13.86
N SER A 30 3.49 0.65 12.60
CA SER A 30 3.29 -0.62 11.92
C SER A 30 4.06 -1.77 12.58
N LEU A 31 5.32 -1.53 12.94
CA LEU A 31 6.16 -2.53 13.60
C LEU A 31 5.65 -2.84 15.00
N ALA A 32 5.35 -1.82 15.80
CA ALA A 32 4.81 -1.98 17.14
C ALA A 32 3.48 -2.75 17.13
N THR A 33 2.60 -2.44 16.18
CA THR A 33 1.32 -3.14 16.02
C THR A 33 1.52 -4.59 15.56
N ALA A 34 2.50 -4.86 14.70
CA ALA A 34 2.80 -6.21 14.22
C ALA A 34 3.49 -7.11 15.25
N GLU A 35 3.88 -6.58 16.42
CA GLU A 35 4.35 -7.35 17.58
C GLU A 35 3.21 -7.73 18.55
N GLN A 36 2.04 -7.12 18.41
CA GLN A 36 0.87 -7.45 19.22
C GLN A 36 0.27 -8.80 18.76
N PRO A 37 -0.39 -9.55 19.68
CA PRO A 37 -1.14 -10.74 19.31
C PRO A 37 -2.17 -10.42 18.21
N PRO A 38 -2.23 -11.21 17.12
CA PRO A 38 -3.14 -10.92 16.03
C PRO A 38 -4.59 -11.07 16.50
N ALA A 39 -5.39 -10.03 16.25
CA ALA A 39 -6.82 -10.09 16.41
C ALA A 39 -7.48 -10.72 15.17
N LEU A 40 -8.48 -11.56 15.39
CA LEU A 40 -9.22 -12.20 14.29
C LEU A 40 -10.10 -11.22 13.50
N GLY A 41 -10.36 -10.02 14.05
CA GLY A 41 -11.25 -9.04 13.43
C GLY A 41 -12.72 -9.50 13.45
N VAL A 42 -13.15 -10.19 14.50
CA VAL A 42 -14.51 -10.72 14.64
C VAL A 42 -15.16 -10.15 15.89
N ARG A 43 -16.43 -9.78 15.78
CA ARG A 43 -17.28 -9.45 16.93
C ARG A 43 -18.47 -10.39 16.95
N ALA A 44 -18.85 -10.80 18.14
CA ALA A 44 -20.02 -11.64 18.38
C ALA A 44 -21.15 -10.86 19.04
N ARG A 45 -22.34 -11.44 19.00
CA ARG A 45 -23.48 -11.07 19.84
C ARG A 45 -24.14 -12.34 20.38
N GLN A 46 -24.78 -12.23 21.55
CA GLN A 46 -25.60 -13.29 22.10
C GLN A 46 -26.81 -13.55 21.18
N ALA A 47 -27.14 -14.82 20.95
CA ALA A 47 -28.37 -15.23 20.29
C ALA A 47 -28.88 -16.53 20.90
N GLY A 48 -29.88 -16.42 21.78
CA GLY A 48 -30.35 -17.55 22.58
C GLY A 48 -29.25 -18.04 23.53
N GLU A 49 -29.04 -19.36 23.55
CA GLU A 49 -28.01 -20.02 24.37
C GLU A 49 -26.61 -20.02 23.72
N GLY A 50 -26.46 -19.44 22.52
CA GLY A 50 -25.19 -19.44 21.79
C GLY A 50 -24.71 -18.05 21.38
N LEU A 51 -23.55 -18.03 20.73
CA LEU A 51 -22.95 -16.83 20.15
C LEU A 51 -23.07 -16.87 18.63
N ILE A 52 -23.39 -15.72 18.02
CA ILE A 52 -23.38 -15.56 16.57
C ILE A 52 -22.45 -14.41 16.19
N VAL A 53 -21.81 -14.55 15.04
CA VAL A 53 -20.95 -13.51 14.47
C VAL A 53 -21.81 -12.31 14.09
N SER A 54 -21.57 -11.16 14.72
CA SER A 54 -22.29 -9.91 14.43
C SER A 54 -21.56 -9.04 13.42
N TRP A 55 -20.23 -9.11 13.39
CA TRP A 55 -19.39 -8.32 12.50
C TRP A 55 -18.08 -9.06 12.22
N VAL A 56 -17.58 -8.92 11.01
CA VAL A 56 -16.27 -9.44 10.57
C VAL A 56 -15.58 -8.31 9.81
N GLN A 57 -14.31 -8.07 10.11
CA GLN A 57 -13.49 -7.05 9.48
C GLN A 57 -13.40 -7.29 7.96
N PRO A 58 -13.91 -6.38 7.12
CA PRO A 58 -13.86 -6.55 5.67
C PRO A 58 -12.43 -6.61 5.13
N GLY A 59 -12.08 -7.72 4.49
CA GLY A 59 -10.73 -7.99 3.98
C GLY A 59 -9.69 -8.26 5.07
N GLY A 60 -10.16 -8.64 6.28
CA GLY A 60 -9.34 -9.21 7.35
C GLY A 60 -9.30 -10.74 7.30
N LEU A 61 -8.48 -11.34 8.17
CA LEU A 61 -8.20 -12.78 8.17
C LEU A 61 -9.45 -13.66 8.24
N ALA A 62 -10.35 -13.37 9.19
CA ALA A 62 -11.61 -14.12 9.34
C ALA A 62 -12.52 -14.00 8.10
N TRP A 63 -12.44 -12.89 7.36
CA TRP A 63 -13.17 -12.73 6.12
C TRP A 63 -12.62 -13.64 5.02
N ASP A 64 -11.31 -13.70 4.87
CA ASP A 64 -10.66 -14.41 3.77
C ASP A 64 -10.83 -15.94 3.86
N VAL A 65 -10.95 -16.48 5.07
CA VAL A 65 -11.30 -17.89 5.35
C VAL A 65 -12.81 -18.17 5.32
N GLY A 66 -13.61 -17.12 5.06
CA GLY A 66 -15.03 -17.25 4.78
C GLY A 66 -15.97 -17.18 5.99
N ILE A 67 -15.51 -16.69 7.14
CA ILE A 67 -16.44 -16.31 8.22
C ILE A 67 -17.21 -15.07 7.77
N ARG A 68 -18.51 -15.06 8.01
CA ARG A 68 -19.43 -13.98 7.69
C ARG A 68 -20.34 -13.65 8.87
N PRO A 69 -20.87 -12.41 8.94
CA PRO A 69 -21.96 -12.09 9.85
C PRO A 69 -23.12 -13.08 9.71
N GLY A 70 -23.62 -13.58 10.83
CA GLY A 70 -24.67 -14.59 10.92
C GLY A 70 -24.19 -16.02 11.14
N ASN A 71 -22.91 -16.34 10.98
CA ASN A 71 -22.40 -17.67 11.35
C ASN A 71 -22.52 -17.89 12.86
N ARG A 72 -22.88 -19.12 13.26
CA ARG A 72 -22.95 -19.55 14.66
C ARG A 72 -21.55 -19.91 15.14
N ILE A 73 -21.15 -19.44 16.30
CA ILE A 73 -19.86 -19.78 16.90
C ILE A 73 -20.08 -21.04 17.74
N ILE A 74 -19.35 -22.11 17.41
CA ILE A 74 -19.49 -23.42 18.05
C ILE A 74 -18.30 -23.76 18.96
N ALA A 75 -17.13 -23.16 18.72
CA ALA A 75 -15.99 -23.30 19.62
C ALA A 75 -15.08 -22.04 19.58
N VAL A 76 -14.44 -21.76 20.72
CA VAL A 76 -13.45 -20.69 20.91
C VAL A 76 -12.21 -21.30 21.58
N ASP A 77 -11.03 -21.10 20.99
CA ASP A 77 -9.75 -21.62 21.50
C ASP A 77 -9.76 -23.13 21.81
N GLY A 78 -10.48 -23.90 20.98
CA GLY A 78 -10.62 -25.35 21.12
C GLY A 78 -11.63 -25.81 22.16
N ARG A 79 -12.34 -24.89 22.83
CA ARG A 79 -13.41 -25.20 23.78
C ARG A 79 -14.77 -24.94 23.14
N PRO A 80 -15.75 -25.86 23.25
CA PRO A 80 -17.12 -25.61 22.83
C PRO A 80 -17.68 -24.35 23.50
N VAL A 81 -18.47 -23.57 22.76
CA VAL A 81 -19.16 -22.39 23.31
C VAL A 81 -20.27 -22.85 24.24
N ASP A 82 -20.32 -22.31 25.45
CA ASP A 82 -21.35 -22.56 26.45
C ASP A 82 -22.21 -21.31 26.70
N ALA A 83 -23.36 -21.46 27.35
CA ALA A 83 -24.29 -20.36 27.64
C ALA A 83 -23.69 -19.26 28.53
N ALA A 84 -22.64 -19.60 29.29
CA ALA A 84 -21.87 -18.65 30.11
C ALA A 84 -20.87 -17.81 29.30
N ASP A 85 -20.56 -18.19 28.05
CA ASP A 85 -19.66 -17.42 27.22
C ASP A 85 -20.28 -16.10 26.78
N THR A 86 -19.45 -15.07 26.84
CA THR A 86 -19.85 -13.69 26.52
C THR A 86 -19.22 -13.25 25.21
N PRO A 87 -19.79 -12.26 24.50
CA PRO A 87 -19.19 -11.73 23.27
C PRO A 87 -17.72 -11.30 23.39
N SER A 88 -17.27 -10.93 24.59
CA SER A 88 -15.87 -10.58 24.87
C SER A 88 -14.90 -11.75 24.73
N THR A 89 -15.32 -13.01 24.96
CA THR A 89 -14.43 -14.18 24.81
C THR A 89 -14.00 -14.36 23.35
N VAL A 90 -14.90 -14.05 22.41
CA VAL A 90 -14.64 -14.09 20.96
C VAL A 90 -13.70 -12.98 20.52
N ALA A 91 -13.80 -11.79 21.12
CA ALA A 91 -12.95 -10.65 20.75
C ALA A 91 -11.48 -10.86 21.11
N SER A 92 -11.20 -11.56 22.21
CA SER A 92 -9.85 -11.94 22.65
C SER A 92 -9.40 -13.32 22.14
N ALA A 93 -10.25 -14.03 21.41
CA ALA A 93 -9.99 -15.39 20.97
C ALA A 93 -8.82 -15.42 20.00
N SER A 94 -7.96 -16.43 20.17
CA SER A 94 -6.94 -16.71 19.18
C SER A 94 -7.56 -17.53 18.03
N GLN A 95 -8.45 -18.47 18.33
CA GLN A 95 -9.09 -19.36 17.38
C GLN A 95 -10.60 -19.36 17.58
N ILE A 96 -11.35 -19.37 16.48
CA ILE A 96 -12.80 -19.58 16.52
C ILE A 96 -13.21 -20.62 15.48
N VAL A 97 -14.24 -21.39 15.80
CA VAL A 97 -14.90 -22.32 14.89
C VAL A 97 -16.33 -21.86 14.73
N THR A 98 -16.75 -21.71 13.47
CA THR A 98 -18.09 -21.24 13.15
C THR A 98 -18.80 -22.19 12.22
N GLU A 99 -20.10 -22.36 12.44
CA GLU A 99 -21.01 -23.07 11.55
C GLU A 99 -21.80 -22.05 10.73
N SER A 100 -21.80 -22.22 9.41
CA SER A 100 -22.60 -21.42 8.51
C SER A 100 -24.02 -22.02 8.37
N GLY A 101 -25.00 -21.22 7.92
CA GLY A 101 -26.41 -21.63 7.83
C GLY A 101 -26.68 -22.77 6.84
N ASP A 102 -25.69 -23.11 6.02
CA ASP A 102 -25.62 -24.27 5.12
C ASP A 102 -25.03 -25.53 5.77
N GLY A 103 -24.72 -25.49 7.07
CA GLY A 103 -24.13 -26.60 7.83
C GLY A 103 -22.63 -26.77 7.61
N LEU A 104 -21.97 -25.88 6.85
CA LEU A 104 -20.53 -25.93 6.66
C LEU A 104 -19.81 -25.42 7.91
N VAL A 105 -19.03 -26.30 8.54
CA VAL A 105 -18.13 -25.94 9.65
C VAL A 105 -16.86 -25.32 9.10
N ARG A 106 -16.62 -24.05 9.43
CA ARG A 106 -15.43 -23.29 9.09
C ARG A 106 -14.61 -23.03 10.35
N THR A 107 -13.40 -23.57 10.39
CA THR A 107 -12.47 -23.38 11.50
C THR A 107 -11.46 -22.30 11.13
N VAL A 108 -11.32 -21.30 12.00
CA VAL A 108 -10.28 -20.27 11.89
C VAL A 108 -9.36 -20.40 13.08
N PRO A 109 -8.33 -21.24 12.98
CA PRO A 109 -7.31 -21.31 14.00
C PRO A 109 -6.40 -20.08 13.93
N SER A 110 -6.11 -19.48 15.08
CA SER A 110 -4.94 -18.60 15.27
C SER A 110 -3.66 -19.23 14.76
N ARG A 111 -3.59 -20.57 14.77
CA ARG A 111 -2.38 -21.35 14.47
C ARG A 111 -2.27 -21.87 13.04
N VAL A 112 -3.26 -21.64 12.16
CA VAL A 112 -3.02 -21.72 10.68
C VAL A 112 -2.40 -20.40 10.17
N LEU A 113 -1.91 -19.55 11.08
CA LEU A 113 -1.18 -18.30 10.81
C LEU A 113 0.35 -18.44 10.75
N GLU A 114 0.95 -19.64 10.75
CA GLU A 114 2.37 -19.76 10.35
C GLU A 114 2.67 -19.13 8.96
N PRO A 115 1.77 -19.11 7.97
CA PRO A 115 1.99 -18.39 6.72
C PRO A 115 1.97 -16.85 6.86
N PHE A 116 1.40 -16.30 7.93
CA PHE A 116 1.04 -14.86 8.03
C PHE A 116 1.77 -14.08 9.13
N THR A 117 2.50 -14.74 10.04
CA THR A 117 3.56 -14.04 10.77
C THR A 117 4.66 -13.70 9.76
N LEU A 118 4.61 -12.47 9.21
CA LEU A 118 5.64 -11.98 8.29
C LEU A 118 7.01 -12.23 8.93
N SER A 119 7.77 -13.16 8.34
CA SER A 119 9.13 -13.43 8.79
C SER A 119 9.92 -12.12 8.83
N ARG A 120 10.96 -12.05 9.66
CA ARG A 120 11.81 -10.83 9.74
C ARG A 120 12.25 -10.36 8.36
N LEU A 121 12.54 -11.29 7.45
CA LEU A 121 12.95 -11.00 6.09
C LEU A 121 11.83 -10.32 5.27
N HIS A 122 10.57 -10.73 5.40
CA HIS A 122 9.45 -10.07 4.72
C HIS A 122 9.18 -8.66 5.26
N ARG A 123 9.26 -8.47 6.58
CA ARG A 123 9.12 -7.13 7.20
C ARG A 123 10.21 -6.19 6.69
N LEU A 124 11.46 -6.65 6.67
CA LEU A 124 12.59 -5.89 6.13
C LEU A 124 12.42 -5.59 4.64
N ALA A 125 11.92 -6.55 3.86
CA ALA A 125 11.63 -6.33 2.45
C ALA A 125 10.60 -5.20 2.29
N PHE A 126 9.44 -5.26 2.95
CA PHE A 126 8.41 -4.22 2.85
C PHE A 126 8.90 -2.84 3.29
N ILE A 127 9.71 -2.76 4.35
CA ILE A 127 10.38 -1.52 4.76
C ILE A 127 11.31 -1.01 3.66
N ALA A 128 12.11 -1.88 3.05
CA ALA A 128 13.00 -1.50 1.95
C ALA A 128 12.23 -1.01 0.73
N ILE A 129 11.11 -1.65 0.36
CA ILE A 129 10.24 -1.19 -0.74
C ILE A 129 9.66 0.18 -0.39
N ALA A 130 9.08 0.35 0.79
CA ALA A 130 8.50 1.61 1.25
C ALA A 130 9.54 2.74 1.28
N ALA A 131 10.73 2.47 1.81
CA ALA A 131 11.84 3.41 1.81
C ALA A 131 12.24 3.80 0.39
N SER A 132 12.33 2.84 -0.55
CA SER A 132 12.66 3.14 -1.94
C SER A 132 11.63 4.08 -2.59
N PHE A 133 10.34 3.86 -2.36
CA PHE A 133 9.28 4.76 -2.82
C PHE A 133 9.38 6.15 -2.20
N ALA A 134 9.58 6.23 -0.88
CA ALA A 134 9.71 7.48 -0.15
C ALA A 134 10.89 8.32 -0.68
N VAL A 135 12.08 7.70 -0.78
CA VAL A 135 13.31 8.35 -1.23
C VAL A 135 13.16 8.85 -2.67
N VAL A 136 12.71 8.00 -3.58
CA VAL A 136 12.55 8.36 -4.99
C VAL A 136 11.47 9.42 -5.17
N GLY A 137 10.33 9.29 -4.48
CA GLY A 137 9.22 10.25 -4.56
C GLY A 137 9.61 11.64 -4.07
N VAL A 138 10.26 11.72 -2.91
CA VAL A 138 10.77 12.98 -2.36
C VAL A 138 11.83 13.59 -3.28
N LEU A 139 12.75 12.78 -3.79
CA LEU A 139 13.78 13.23 -4.73
C LEU A 139 13.15 13.85 -5.98
N ILE A 140 12.15 13.18 -6.58
CA ILE A 140 11.42 13.69 -7.73
C ILE A 140 10.70 14.99 -7.38
N TYR A 141 9.98 15.04 -6.26
CA TYR A 141 9.24 16.23 -5.85
C TYR A 141 10.11 17.47 -5.66
N VAL A 142 11.23 17.30 -4.96
CA VAL A 142 12.16 18.40 -4.67
C VAL A 142 12.83 18.89 -5.96
N LEU A 143 13.25 17.96 -6.84
CA LEU A 143 14.02 18.28 -8.04
C LEU A 143 13.17 18.61 -9.28
N ALA A 144 11.90 18.21 -9.33
CA ALA A 144 11.07 18.44 -10.51
C ALA A 144 10.82 19.93 -10.75
N ALA A 145 11.08 20.43 -11.97
CA ALA A 145 10.71 21.81 -12.30
C ALA A 145 9.19 22.03 -12.34
N ASP A 146 8.42 21.05 -12.83
CA ASP A 146 6.96 21.14 -12.82
C ASP A 146 6.42 20.70 -11.45
N VAL A 147 5.79 21.65 -10.74
CA VAL A 147 5.20 21.42 -9.40
C VAL A 147 4.13 20.32 -9.43
N ILE A 148 3.32 20.27 -10.49
CA ILE A 148 2.20 19.33 -10.60
C ILE A 148 2.75 17.91 -10.80
N VAL A 149 3.72 17.75 -11.70
CA VAL A 149 4.36 16.44 -11.95
C VAL A 149 5.08 15.95 -10.69
N GLY A 150 5.81 16.85 -10.02
CA GLY A 150 6.46 16.54 -8.75
C GLY A 150 5.46 16.11 -7.66
N ALA A 151 4.33 16.82 -7.53
CA ALA A 151 3.30 16.51 -6.54
C ALA A 151 2.58 15.17 -6.83
N ILE A 152 2.28 14.87 -8.11
CA ILE A 152 1.71 13.59 -8.51
C ILE A 152 2.67 12.44 -8.20
N ALA A 153 3.96 12.61 -8.53
CA ALA A 153 4.99 11.62 -8.22
C ALA A 153 5.13 11.40 -6.70
N LEU A 154 5.10 12.49 -5.91
CA LEU A 154 5.10 12.39 -4.45
C LEU A 154 3.89 11.63 -3.93
N GLY A 155 2.68 11.99 -4.38
CA GLY A 155 1.45 11.33 -3.95
C GLY A 155 1.43 9.84 -4.28
N PHE A 156 1.85 9.48 -5.49
CA PHE A 156 2.02 8.09 -5.92
C PHE A 156 3.02 7.34 -5.04
N SER A 157 4.20 7.93 -4.79
CA SER A 157 5.23 7.32 -3.95
C SER A 157 4.81 7.19 -2.48
N VAL A 158 4.11 8.19 -1.93
CA VAL A 158 3.58 8.13 -0.57
C VAL A 158 2.52 7.05 -0.46
N ALA A 159 1.61 6.93 -1.44
CA ALA A 159 0.64 5.83 -1.49
C ALA A 159 1.35 4.47 -1.53
N GLY A 160 2.39 4.32 -2.35
CA GLY A 160 3.21 3.11 -2.37
C GLY A 160 3.85 2.80 -1.00
N ALA A 161 4.48 3.79 -0.37
CA ALA A 161 5.09 3.61 0.94
C ALA A 161 4.07 3.24 2.03
N VAL A 162 2.93 3.94 2.09
CA VAL A 162 1.84 3.65 3.05
C VAL A 162 1.27 2.26 2.81
N LEU A 163 1.11 1.84 1.56
CA LEU A 163 0.62 0.49 1.21
C LEU A 163 1.50 -0.58 1.83
N PHE A 164 2.82 -0.48 1.66
CA PHE A 164 3.77 -1.47 2.18
C PHE A 164 3.94 -1.41 3.69
N LEU A 165 4.04 -0.21 4.28
CA LEU A 165 4.14 -0.07 5.74
C LEU A 165 2.87 -0.58 6.43
N SER A 166 1.69 -0.25 5.92
CA SER A 166 0.42 -0.74 6.50
C SER A 166 0.25 -2.24 6.32
N SER A 167 0.82 -2.82 5.24
CA SER A 167 0.82 -4.28 5.02
C SER A 167 1.65 -5.05 6.04
N ILE A 168 2.57 -4.42 6.76
CA ILE A 168 3.30 -5.04 7.89
C ILE A 168 2.35 -5.27 9.07
N ALA A 169 1.48 -4.30 9.36
CA ALA A 169 0.55 -4.36 10.48
C ALA A 169 -0.80 -4.99 10.12
N ALA A 170 -1.23 -5.00 8.86
CA ALA A 170 -2.53 -5.54 8.47
C ALA A 170 -2.82 -6.98 8.95
N PRO A 171 -1.83 -7.92 8.96
CA PRO A 171 -2.05 -9.26 9.49
C PRO A 171 -2.36 -9.32 11.00
N SER A 172 -2.06 -8.26 11.77
CA SER A 172 -2.44 -8.17 13.19
C SER A 172 -3.95 -7.98 13.40
N GLY A 173 -4.72 -7.71 12.33
CA GLY A 173 -6.13 -7.37 12.44
C GLY A 173 -6.40 -5.94 12.89
N ALA A 174 -5.37 -5.09 13.02
CA ALA A 174 -5.55 -3.68 13.39
C ALA A 174 -6.35 -2.91 12.33
N ASP A 175 -7.46 -2.31 12.75
CA ASP A 175 -8.43 -1.60 11.90
C ASP A 175 -7.76 -0.54 11.03
N TRP A 176 -6.92 0.32 11.62
CA TRP A 176 -6.22 1.37 10.90
C TRP A 176 -5.32 0.81 9.79
N ALA A 177 -4.67 -0.34 10.01
CA ALA A 177 -3.72 -0.91 9.08
C ALA A 177 -4.43 -1.51 7.87
N VAL A 178 -5.56 -2.17 8.09
CA VAL A 178 -6.40 -2.72 7.01
C VAL A 178 -6.99 -1.58 6.17
N ILE A 179 -7.53 -0.54 6.81
CA ILE A 179 -8.08 0.63 6.14
C ILE A 179 -7.00 1.37 5.34
N ALA A 180 -5.86 1.67 5.97
CA ALA A 180 -4.76 2.39 5.32
C ALA A 180 -4.18 1.60 4.14
N ARG A 181 -4.00 0.28 4.28
CA ARG A 181 -3.57 -0.60 3.19
C ARG A 181 -4.53 -0.55 2.00
N HIS A 182 -5.83 -0.68 2.25
CA HIS A 182 -6.84 -0.64 1.19
C HIS A 182 -6.86 0.72 0.49
N ALA A 183 -6.85 1.80 1.28
CA ALA A 183 -6.88 3.15 0.74
C ALA A 183 -5.62 3.48 -0.08
N ALA A 184 -4.46 3.08 0.43
CA ALA A 184 -3.18 3.25 -0.24
C ALA A 184 -3.09 2.43 -1.53
N ALA A 185 -3.66 1.23 -1.59
CA ALA A 185 -3.71 0.44 -2.82
C ALA A 185 -4.47 1.17 -3.93
N LEU A 186 -5.66 1.70 -3.63
CA LEU A 186 -6.44 2.47 -4.59
C LEU A 186 -5.74 3.78 -5.00
N ALA A 187 -5.17 4.50 -4.04
CA ALA A 187 -4.41 5.71 -4.34
C ALA A 187 -3.14 5.43 -5.17
N PHE A 188 -2.51 4.27 -4.98
CA PHE A 188 -1.36 3.83 -5.75
C PHE A 188 -1.72 3.54 -7.21
N GLY A 189 -2.82 2.82 -7.45
CA GLY A 189 -3.34 2.58 -8.81
C GLY A 189 -3.64 3.87 -9.56
N ALA A 190 -4.44 4.75 -8.96
CA ALA A 190 -4.77 6.05 -9.52
C ALA A 190 -3.53 6.93 -9.73
N GLY A 191 -2.61 6.94 -8.76
CA GLY A 191 -1.35 7.66 -8.82
C GLY A 191 -0.47 7.21 -9.99
N ALA A 192 -0.39 5.91 -10.26
CA ALA A 192 0.37 5.37 -11.39
C ALA A 192 -0.19 5.86 -12.74
N LEU A 193 -1.52 5.79 -12.89
CA LEU A 193 -2.20 6.26 -14.11
C LEU A 193 -1.98 7.77 -14.33
N LEU A 194 -2.13 8.57 -13.26
CA LEU A 194 -1.89 10.02 -13.31
C LEU A 194 -0.44 10.36 -13.63
N LEU A 195 0.52 9.63 -13.03
CA LEU A 195 1.95 9.83 -13.25
C LEU A 195 2.31 9.58 -14.72
N PHE A 196 1.91 8.44 -15.28
CA PHE A 196 2.24 8.12 -16.68
C PHE A 196 1.46 8.96 -17.71
N ARG A 197 0.39 9.63 -17.27
CA ARG A 197 -0.28 10.65 -18.06
C ARG A 197 0.44 12.00 -18.02
N ALA A 198 0.91 12.39 -16.83
CA ALA A 198 1.70 13.59 -16.61
C ALA A 198 3.00 13.53 -17.42
N PHE A 199 3.61 12.35 -17.42
CA PHE A 199 4.93 12.08 -17.98
C PHE A 199 4.96 10.71 -18.66
N PRO A 200 5.46 10.57 -19.88
CA PRO A 200 6.15 11.57 -20.72
C PRO A 200 5.19 12.38 -21.59
N VAL A 201 3.90 12.03 -21.61
CA VAL A 201 2.99 12.47 -22.68
C VAL A 201 2.53 13.92 -22.51
N GLY A 202 2.72 14.55 -21.34
CA GLY A 202 2.44 15.97 -21.10
C GLY A 202 0.98 16.38 -21.28
N ARG A 203 0.04 15.43 -21.33
CA ARG A 203 -1.35 15.70 -21.73
C ARG A 203 -2.30 16.00 -20.56
N LEU A 204 -1.82 16.11 -19.32
CA LEU A 204 -2.68 16.52 -18.19
C LEU A 204 -3.26 17.92 -18.36
N ARG A 205 -2.55 18.81 -19.05
CA ARG A 205 -3.03 20.18 -19.36
C ARG A 205 -4.10 20.19 -20.44
N ALA A 206 -4.26 19.12 -21.22
CA ALA A 206 -5.31 19.00 -22.22
C ALA A 206 -6.67 18.69 -21.54
N PRO A 207 -7.79 19.21 -22.07
CA PRO A 207 -9.12 19.04 -21.45
C PRO A 207 -9.53 17.57 -21.31
N ARG A 208 -9.16 16.71 -22.28
CA ARG A 208 -9.36 15.26 -22.20
C ARG A 208 -8.54 14.60 -21.08
N GLY A 209 -7.31 15.08 -20.85
CA GLY A 209 -6.46 14.59 -19.76
C GLY A 209 -7.02 14.96 -18.39
N ARG A 210 -7.52 16.19 -18.24
CA ARG A 210 -8.17 16.64 -17.00
C ARG A 210 -9.43 15.85 -16.67
N ARG A 211 -10.29 15.58 -17.67
CA ARG A 211 -11.50 14.75 -17.48
C ARG A 211 -11.17 13.33 -17.03
N LEU A 212 -10.16 12.70 -17.62
CA LEU A 212 -9.72 11.37 -17.21
C LEU A 212 -9.15 11.39 -15.78
N ALA A 213 -8.34 12.39 -15.43
CA ALA A 213 -7.80 12.53 -14.08
C ALA A 213 -8.89 12.72 -13.03
N ILE A 214 -9.88 13.58 -13.30
CA ILE A 214 -11.06 13.74 -12.45
C ILE A 214 -11.83 12.43 -12.36
N GLY A 215 -12.08 11.75 -13.48
CA GLY A 215 -12.80 10.48 -13.49
C GLY A 215 -12.11 9.41 -12.64
N CYS A 216 -10.79 9.24 -12.79
CA CYS A 216 -9.99 8.32 -12.00
C CYS A 216 -10.05 8.66 -10.51
N LEU A 217 -9.79 9.93 -10.13
CA LEU A 217 -9.88 10.36 -8.74
C LEU A 217 -11.29 10.21 -8.14
N SER A 218 -12.34 10.45 -8.93
CA SER A 218 -13.73 10.26 -8.52
C SER A 218 -14.05 8.79 -8.30
N VAL A 219 -13.56 7.89 -9.15
CA VAL A 219 -13.73 6.44 -8.97
C VAL A 219 -12.99 5.99 -7.71
N THR A 220 -11.75 6.42 -7.50
CA THR A 220 -11.00 6.15 -6.27
C THR A 220 -11.76 6.63 -5.03
N ALA A 221 -12.25 7.88 -5.04
CA ALA A 221 -13.01 8.45 -3.94
C ALA A 221 -14.32 7.69 -3.68
N ALA A 222 -15.03 7.28 -4.73
CA ALA A 222 -16.26 6.49 -4.63
C ALA A 222 -15.98 5.10 -4.04
N LEU A 223 -14.90 4.43 -4.46
CA LEU A 223 -14.49 3.14 -3.89
C LEU A 223 -14.07 3.25 -2.43
N LEU A 224 -13.36 4.32 -2.04
CA LEU A 224 -13.02 4.58 -0.64
C LEU A 224 -14.27 4.79 0.22
N ALA A 225 -15.23 5.59 -0.28
CA ALA A 225 -16.50 5.82 0.40
C ALA A 225 -17.32 4.52 0.51
N ALA A 226 -17.38 3.74 -0.57
CA ALA A 226 -18.03 2.43 -0.58
C ALA A 226 -17.36 1.47 0.41
N TYR A 227 -16.02 1.43 0.46
CA TYR A 227 -15.29 0.61 1.43
C TYR A 227 -15.60 1.04 2.86
N GLY A 228 -15.56 2.33 3.15
CA GLY A 228 -15.96 2.86 4.46
C GLY A 228 -17.39 2.48 4.84
N TRP A 229 -18.33 2.55 3.89
CA TRP A 229 -19.70 2.09 4.11
C TRP A 229 -19.78 0.60 4.42
N THR A 230 -19.06 -0.25 3.66
CA THR A 230 -18.99 -1.69 3.96
C THR A 230 -18.37 -1.95 5.33
N TYR A 231 -17.36 -1.18 5.70
CA TYR A 231 -16.62 -1.35 6.94
C TYR A 231 -17.44 -1.01 8.19
N PHE A 232 -18.09 0.15 8.18
CA PHE A 232 -18.79 0.69 9.35
C PHE A 232 -20.29 0.35 9.40
N VAL A 233 -20.94 0.13 8.25
CA VAL A 233 -22.40 -0.01 8.19
C VAL A 233 -22.84 -1.42 7.81
N ARG A 234 -22.29 -1.98 6.73
CA ARG A 234 -22.75 -3.28 6.22
C ARG A 234 -21.58 -4.15 5.72
N PRO A 235 -20.91 -4.90 6.61
CA PRO A 235 -19.77 -5.73 6.25
C PRO A 235 -20.05 -6.71 5.11
N ALA A 236 -21.23 -7.35 5.11
CA ALA A 236 -21.69 -8.28 4.07
C ALA A 236 -21.63 -7.71 2.64
N ALA A 237 -21.72 -6.39 2.46
CA ALA A 237 -21.64 -5.77 1.14
C ALA A 237 -20.20 -5.75 0.57
N TYR A 238 -19.18 -6.07 1.38
CA TYR A 238 -17.79 -6.16 0.93
C TYR A 238 -17.57 -7.27 -0.11
N ASP A 239 -18.31 -8.39 -0.05
CA ASP A 239 -18.19 -9.46 -1.06
C ASP A 239 -18.53 -8.97 -2.47
N ALA A 240 -19.49 -8.04 -2.59
CA ALA A 240 -19.83 -7.40 -3.86
C ALA A 240 -18.84 -6.29 -4.26
N LEU A 241 -18.30 -5.55 -3.29
CA LEU A 241 -17.35 -4.46 -3.54
C LEU A 241 -15.94 -4.97 -3.93
N ARG A 242 -15.53 -6.10 -3.37
CA ARG A 242 -14.20 -6.69 -3.56
C ARG A 242 -13.83 -6.92 -5.04
N PRO A 243 -14.63 -7.62 -5.86
CA PRO A 243 -14.29 -7.83 -7.28
C PRO A 243 -14.25 -6.51 -8.07
N VAL A 244 -15.14 -5.56 -7.76
CA VAL A 244 -15.13 -4.23 -8.40
C VAL A 244 -13.84 -3.48 -8.10
N THR A 245 -13.39 -3.54 -6.84
CA THR A 245 -12.13 -2.93 -6.40
C THR A 245 -10.94 -3.53 -7.16
N TYR A 246 -10.86 -4.85 -7.27
CA TYR A 246 -9.80 -5.52 -8.02
C TYR A 246 -9.84 -5.20 -9.52
N ALA A 247 -11.03 -5.19 -10.13
CA ALA A 247 -11.19 -4.85 -11.54
C ALA A 247 -10.70 -3.41 -11.85
N VAL A 248 -11.04 -2.45 -10.99
CA VAL A 248 -10.57 -1.07 -11.12
C VAL A 248 -9.06 -0.99 -10.95
N LEU A 249 -8.49 -1.62 -9.91
CA LEU A 249 -7.05 -1.59 -9.67
C LEU A 249 -6.27 -2.20 -10.86
N ILE A 250 -6.73 -3.34 -11.40
CA ILE A 250 -6.15 -3.95 -12.61
C ILE A 250 -6.26 -2.97 -13.79
N GLY A 251 -7.43 -2.38 -14.01
CA GLY A 251 -7.65 -1.41 -15.07
C GLY A 251 -6.74 -0.18 -14.98
N GLU A 252 -6.51 0.34 -13.77
CA GLU A 252 -5.61 1.46 -13.53
C GLU A 252 -4.15 1.08 -13.81
N VAL A 253 -3.69 -0.06 -13.30
CA VAL A 253 -2.31 -0.54 -13.51
C VAL A 253 -2.04 -0.86 -14.98
N VAL A 254 -2.94 -1.56 -15.64
CA VAL A 254 -2.85 -1.89 -17.08
C VAL A 254 -2.95 -0.62 -17.92
N GLY A 255 -3.87 0.29 -17.59
CA GLY A 255 -4.01 1.58 -18.25
C GLY A 255 -2.76 2.45 -18.12
N ALA A 256 -2.12 2.44 -16.94
CA ALA A 256 -0.86 3.12 -16.68
C ALA A 256 0.26 2.55 -17.57
N GLY A 257 0.37 1.22 -17.67
CA GLY A 257 1.31 0.55 -18.58
C GLY A 257 1.03 0.86 -20.07
N ALA A 258 -0.23 0.83 -20.49
CA ALA A 258 -0.62 1.14 -21.86
C ALA A 258 -0.29 2.60 -22.25
N LEU A 259 -0.49 3.55 -21.33
CA LEU A 259 -0.10 4.95 -21.54
C LEU A 259 1.41 5.11 -21.70
N LEU A 260 2.19 4.36 -20.93
CA LEU A 260 3.65 4.38 -21.00
C LEU A 260 4.15 3.82 -22.34
N VAL A 261 3.59 2.69 -22.80
CA VAL A 261 3.89 2.11 -24.12
C VAL A 261 3.45 3.05 -25.25
N ALA A 262 2.25 3.60 -25.19
CA ALA A 262 1.77 4.57 -26.18
C ALA A 262 2.65 5.83 -26.22
N GLY A 263 3.19 6.26 -25.07
CA GLY A 263 4.17 7.34 -25.00
C GLY A 263 5.48 7.01 -25.70
N LEU A 264 5.99 5.77 -25.52
CA LEU A 264 7.18 5.28 -26.23
C LEU A 264 6.96 5.26 -27.74
N LEU A 265 5.85 4.66 -28.20
CA LEU A 265 5.54 4.52 -29.63
C LEU A 265 5.30 5.87 -30.32
N ALA A 266 4.75 6.84 -29.59
CA ALA A 266 4.51 8.19 -30.12
C ALA A 266 5.77 9.08 -30.12
N THR A 267 6.91 8.61 -29.60
CA THR A 267 8.16 9.40 -29.54
C THR A 267 8.89 9.33 -30.89
N PRO A 268 9.07 10.45 -31.62
CA PRO A 268 9.74 10.46 -32.92
C PRO A 268 11.21 10.00 -32.85
N ALA A 269 11.70 9.36 -33.91
CA ALA A 269 13.06 8.80 -33.99
C ALA A 269 14.18 9.85 -33.78
N GLU A 270 13.93 11.12 -34.10
CA GLU A 270 14.87 12.24 -33.89
C GLU A 270 15.04 12.62 -32.40
N ARG A 271 14.19 12.11 -31.49
CA ARG A 271 14.28 12.32 -30.03
C ARG A 271 14.71 11.05 -29.28
N ARG A 272 15.58 10.22 -29.88
CA ARG A 272 16.12 8.99 -29.25
C ARG A 272 16.76 9.23 -27.87
N ASP A 273 17.32 10.41 -27.63
CA ASP A 273 17.86 10.81 -26.31
C ASP A 273 16.81 10.81 -25.18
N ILE A 274 15.52 10.91 -25.52
CA ILE A 274 14.38 10.86 -24.59
C ILE A 274 13.80 9.43 -24.50
N ALA A 275 13.96 8.63 -25.55
CA ALA A 275 13.42 7.28 -25.66
C ALA A 275 14.14 6.27 -24.74
N THR A 276 15.47 6.38 -24.58
CA THR A 276 16.26 5.43 -23.77
C THR A 276 15.94 5.49 -22.27
N PRO A 277 15.79 6.66 -21.62
CA PRO A 277 15.34 6.70 -20.23
C PRO A 277 13.89 6.22 -20.06
N LEU A 278 13.04 6.47 -21.07
CA LEU A 278 11.64 6.08 -21.02
C LEU A 278 11.47 4.56 -21.17
N SER A 279 12.29 3.91 -22.00
CA SER A 279 12.28 2.46 -22.14
C SER A 279 12.74 1.78 -20.84
N VAL A 280 13.71 2.36 -20.12
CA VAL A 280 14.09 1.88 -18.78
C VAL A 280 12.94 1.97 -17.78
N VAL A 281 12.16 3.07 -17.77
CA VAL A 281 10.95 3.18 -16.94
C VAL A 281 9.91 2.16 -17.35
N ALA A 282 9.71 1.95 -18.66
CA ALA A 282 8.72 0.97 -19.15
C ALA A 282 9.08 -0.47 -18.79
N VAL A 283 10.34 -0.85 -18.98
CA VAL A 283 10.83 -2.16 -18.57
C VAL A 283 10.71 -2.31 -17.05
N GLY A 284 11.15 -1.31 -16.28
CA GLY A 284 11.06 -1.35 -14.82
C GLY A 284 9.62 -1.42 -14.29
N ALA A 285 8.70 -0.66 -14.89
CA ALA A 285 7.28 -0.70 -14.55
C ALA A 285 6.65 -2.04 -14.94
N PHE A 286 6.99 -2.59 -16.11
CA PHE A 286 6.52 -3.92 -16.52
C PHE A 286 7.02 -5.01 -15.58
N VAL A 287 8.32 -5.05 -15.31
CA VAL A 287 8.95 -6.01 -14.37
C VAL A 287 8.33 -5.88 -12.98
N ALA A 288 8.04 -4.65 -12.54
CA ALA A 288 7.45 -4.40 -11.24
C ALA A 288 5.98 -4.84 -11.13
N LEU A 289 5.16 -4.50 -12.11
CA LEU A 289 3.71 -4.61 -12.04
C LEU A 289 3.19 -5.95 -12.57
N ALA A 290 3.83 -6.53 -13.59
CA ALA A 290 3.34 -7.75 -14.23
C ALA A 290 3.22 -8.94 -13.26
N PRO A 291 4.20 -9.25 -12.37
CA PRO A 291 4.05 -10.34 -11.41
C PRO A 291 2.86 -10.13 -10.46
N SER A 292 2.71 -8.92 -9.92
CA SER A 292 1.62 -8.59 -9.00
C SER A 292 0.25 -8.64 -9.68
N VAL A 293 0.14 -8.18 -10.93
CA VAL A 293 -1.12 -8.24 -11.70
C VAL A 293 -1.47 -9.70 -12.03
N CYS A 294 -0.54 -10.45 -12.59
CA CYS A 294 -0.81 -11.81 -13.09
C CYS A 294 -0.93 -12.86 -11.99
N LEU A 295 -0.19 -12.73 -10.89
CA LEU A 295 -0.10 -13.77 -9.85
C LEU A 295 -0.93 -13.47 -8.59
N ILE A 296 -1.32 -12.21 -8.38
CA ILE A 296 -2.11 -11.78 -7.23
C ILE A 296 -3.47 -11.25 -7.70
N LEU A 297 -3.50 -10.16 -8.47
CA LEU A 297 -4.74 -9.42 -8.72
C LEU A 297 -5.73 -10.16 -9.61
N VAL A 298 -5.27 -10.71 -10.75
CA VAL A 298 -6.14 -11.47 -11.67
C VAL A 298 -6.69 -12.74 -11.00
N PRO A 299 -5.86 -13.58 -10.33
CA PRO A 299 -6.38 -14.74 -9.60
C PRO A 299 -7.37 -14.36 -8.48
N SER A 300 -7.12 -13.25 -7.78
CA SER A 300 -8.03 -12.74 -6.73
C SER A 300 -9.36 -12.25 -7.30
N LEU A 301 -9.37 -11.67 -8.50
CA LEU A 301 -10.60 -11.29 -9.19
C LEU A 301 -11.43 -12.51 -9.60
N LEU A 302 -10.76 -13.62 -9.93
CA LEU A 302 -11.38 -14.89 -10.32
C LEU A 302 -11.73 -15.80 -9.13
N ASP A 303 -11.48 -15.35 -7.90
CA ASP A 303 -11.67 -16.13 -6.65
C ASP A 303 -10.89 -17.47 -6.62
N ILE A 304 -9.80 -17.55 -7.39
CA ILE A 304 -8.90 -18.73 -7.45
C ILE A 304 -7.90 -18.71 -6.28
N GLY A 305 -7.81 -17.59 -5.55
CA GLY A 305 -6.80 -17.35 -4.52
C GLY A 305 -5.45 -16.94 -5.10
N PHE A 306 -4.43 -16.84 -4.25
CA PHE A 306 -3.08 -16.43 -4.68
C PHE A 306 -2.32 -17.61 -5.28
N ILE A 307 -1.81 -17.45 -6.52
CA ILE A 307 -0.97 -18.48 -7.16
C ILE A 307 0.39 -18.55 -6.47
N VAL A 308 0.93 -17.38 -6.11
CA VAL A 308 2.18 -17.24 -5.37
C VAL A 308 1.91 -16.41 -4.13
N ARG A 309 2.64 -16.69 -3.06
CA ARG A 309 2.66 -15.87 -1.84
C ARG A 309 2.82 -14.38 -2.21
N PRO A 310 1.85 -13.51 -1.83
CA PRO A 310 1.84 -12.11 -2.24
C PRO A 310 3.16 -11.39 -1.93
N GLU A 311 3.82 -11.74 -0.84
CA GLU A 311 5.07 -11.14 -0.40
C GLU A 311 6.17 -11.29 -1.46
N ILE A 312 6.24 -12.42 -2.16
CA ILE A 312 7.24 -12.71 -3.19
C ILE A 312 6.94 -11.91 -4.46
N ALA A 313 5.67 -11.94 -4.90
CA ALA A 313 5.25 -11.23 -6.11
C ALA A 313 5.25 -9.71 -5.93
N LEU A 314 5.21 -9.20 -4.70
CA LEU A 314 5.36 -7.79 -4.38
C LEU A 314 6.84 -7.33 -4.33
N LEU A 315 7.82 -8.23 -4.20
CA LEU A 315 9.25 -7.83 -4.24
C LEU A 315 9.64 -7.17 -5.55
N SER A 316 8.99 -7.55 -6.66
CA SER A 316 9.22 -6.93 -7.96
C SER A 316 8.91 -5.43 -7.97
N LEU A 317 8.03 -4.94 -7.07
CA LEU A 317 7.65 -3.52 -7.02
C LEU A 317 8.81 -2.59 -6.72
N VAL A 318 9.95 -3.07 -6.18
CA VAL A 318 11.18 -2.27 -6.03
C VAL A 318 11.73 -1.78 -7.37
N ALA A 319 11.52 -2.52 -8.46
CA ALA A 319 11.98 -2.13 -9.79
C ALA A 319 11.30 -0.85 -10.30
N LEU A 320 10.11 -0.52 -9.79
CA LEU A 320 9.36 0.66 -10.20
C LEU A 320 9.98 1.97 -9.70
N PRO A 321 10.17 2.21 -8.38
CA PRO A 321 10.87 3.40 -7.91
C PRO A 321 12.33 3.41 -8.38
N ALA A 322 13.00 2.25 -8.48
CA ALA A 322 14.35 2.19 -9.05
C ALA A 322 14.41 2.72 -10.48
N SER A 323 13.51 2.28 -11.36
CA SER A 323 13.47 2.73 -12.76
C SER A 323 13.02 4.19 -12.92
N LEU A 324 12.12 4.68 -12.06
CA LEU A 324 11.77 6.11 -12.00
C LEU A 324 12.97 6.95 -11.53
N GLY A 325 13.70 6.48 -10.52
CA GLY A 325 14.92 7.12 -10.01
C GLY A 325 16.00 7.19 -11.07
N THR A 326 16.28 6.09 -11.78
CA THR A 326 17.27 6.10 -12.88
C THR A 326 16.86 7.03 -14.00
N ALA A 327 15.58 7.10 -14.36
CA ALA A 327 15.10 8.02 -15.40
C ALA A 327 15.24 9.49 -15.00
N VAL A 328 15.12 9.81 -13.71
CA VAL A 328 15.32 11.17 -13.18
C VAL A 328 16.80 11.52 -13.10
N LEU A 329 17.66 10.56 -12.72
CA LEU A 329 19.10 10.74 -12.57
C LEU A 329 19.88 10.72 -13.90
N SER A 330 19.50 9.85 -14.84
CA SER A 330 20.12 9.71 -16.18
C SER A 330 19.86 10.92 -17.07
N ARG A 331 18.83 11.69 -16.73
CA ARG A 331 18.44 12.88 -17.45
C ARG A 331 19.33 14.06 -17.02
N ARG A 332 20.11 14.61 -17.95
CA ARG A 332 20.52 16.03 -18.00
C ARG A 332 19.29 16.99 -18.08
N PHE A 333 18.11 16.63 -17.58
CA PHE A 333 16.86 17.37 -17.76
C PHE A 333 16.77 18.68 -16.99
N PHE A 334 17.80 19.03 -16.22
CA PHE A 334 17.85 20.31 -15.52
C PHE A 334 19.14 21.09 -15.73
N GLY A 335 20.06 20.74 -16.63
CA GLY A 335 21.28 21.54 -16.82
C GLY A 335 22.12 21.71 -15.54
N ILE A 336 22.01 20.77 -14.60
CA ILE A 336 22.54 20.91 -13.25
C ILE A 336 23.26 19.63 -12.85
N THR A 337 24.56 19.57 -13.11
CA THR A 337 25.46 18.59 -12.48
C THR A 337 25.85 19.01 -11.05
N ARG A 338 25.59 20.27 -10.65
CA ARG A 338 26.06 20.85 -9.37
C ARG A 338 25.06 20.81 -8.20
N ILE A 339 23.75 20.98 -8.42
CA ILE A 339 22.70 20.94 -7.36
C ILE A 339 22.33 19.49 -7.02
N LEU A 340 22.44 18.55 -7.96
CA LEU A 340 22.20 17.12 -7.70
C LEU A 340 23.07 16.63 -6.52
N ARG A 341 24.33 17.09 -6.44
CA ARG A 341 25.21 16.76 -5.30
C ARG A 341 24.69 17.31 -3.98
N ARG A 342 24.23 18.56 -3.91
CA ARG A 342 23.79 19.18 -2.66
C ARG A 342 22.42 18.68 -2.19
N GLY A 343 21.48 18.49 -3.11
CA GLY A 343 20.15 17.96 -2.78
C GLY A 343 20.18 16.48 -2.41
N LEU A 344 20.97 15.67 -3.12
CA LEU A 344 21.11 14.24 -2.82
C LEU A 344 21.91 14.03 -1.53
N VAL A 345 22.94 14.84 -1.27
CA VAL A 345 23.63 14.86 0.03
C VAL A 345 22.69 15.31 1.14
N ALA A 346 21.89 16.37 0.96
CA ALA A 346 20.92 16.81 1.96
C ALA A 346 19.85 15.73 2.23
N LEU A 347 19.35 15.07 1.19
CA LEU A 347 18.39 13.97 1.33
C LEU A 347 19.00 12.78 2.06
N LEU A 348 20.21 12.35 1.68
CA LEU A 348 20.95 11.29 2.35
C LEU A 348 21.23 11.63 3.81
N VAL A 349 21.63 12.87 4.09
CA VAL A 349 21.84 13.37 5.46
C VAL A 349 20.53 13.33 6.23
N TRP A 350 19.41 13.78 5.67
CA TRP A 350 18.10 13.71 6.33
C TRP A 350 17.65 12.28 6.59
N ILE A 351 17.80 11.37 5.62
CA ILE A 351 17.47 9.95 5.79
C ILE A 351 18.35 9.35 6.89
N ALA A 352 19.66 9.65 6.89
CA ALA A 352 20.58 9.17 7.90
C ALA A 352 20.28 9.73 9.29
N LEU A 353 19.89 11.01 9.38
CA LEU A 353 19.61 11.71 10.65
C LEU A 353 18.27 11.26 11.23
N VAL A 354 17.25 11.08 10.40
CA VAL A 354 15.95 10.53 10.83
C VAL A 354 16.11 9.05 11.20
N GLY A 355 16.83 8.27 10.40
CA GLY A 355 17.10 6.86 10.68
C GLY A 355 17.95 6.64 11.93
N SER A 356 18.94 7.50 12.19
CA SER A 356 19.75 7.40 13.40
C SER A 356 18.98 7.86 14.64
N TYR A 357 18.16 8.90 14.52
CA TYR A 357 17.28 9.34 15.60
C TYR A 357 16.26 8.27 15.99
N THR A 358 15.60 7.64 15.01
CA THR A 358 14.60 6.59 15.28
C THR A 358 15.25 5.32 15.86
N ALA A 359 16.41 4.91 15.35
CA ALA A 359 17.15 3.79 15.90
C ALA A 359 17.63 4.08 17.35
N GLY A 360 18.12 5.29 17.61
CA GLY A 360 18.53 5.72 18.96
C GLY A 360 17.36 5.76 19.94
N PHE A 361 16.21 6.28 19.51
CA PHE A 361 14.99 6.31 20.32
C PHE A 361 14.46 4.90 20.61
N ALA A 362 14.41 4.03 19.60
CA ALA A 362 14.01 2.63 19.76
C ALA A 362 14.99 1.83 20.64
N GLY A 363 16.27 2.20 20.67
CA GLY A 363 17.26 1.63 21.59
C GLY A 363 17.06 2.07 23.03
N LEU A 364 16.84 3.37 23.25
CA LEU A 364 16.55 3.94 24.58
C LEU A 364 15.24 3.39 25.16
N ALA A 365 14.20 3.25 24.34
CA ALA A 365 12.93 2.67 24.75
C ALA A 365 13.06 1.21 25.20
N ARG A 366 13.90 0.41 24.53
CA ARG A 366 14.18 -0.97 24.93
C ARG A 366 15.00 -1.06 26.22
N TRP A 367 15.96 -0.16 26.40
CA TRP A 367 16.79 -0.11 27.60
C TRP A 367 15.97 0.29 28.83
N SER A 368 15.06 1.25 28.72
CA SER A 368 14.17 1.63 29.82
C SER A 368 13.17 0.54 30.18
N SER A 369 12.67 -0.23 29.20
CA SER A 369 11.82 -1.39 29.48
C SER A 369 12.57 -2.55 30.13
N GLY A 370 13.88 -2.69 29.88
CA GLY A 370 14.72 -3.74 30.44
C GLY A 370 15.22 -3.48 31.86
N GLN A 371 15.03 -2.27 32.39
CA GLN A 371 15.36 -1.93 33.79
C GLN A 371 14.17 -2.08 34.75
N ASN A 372 12.96 -2.27 34.21
CA ASN A 372 11.73 -2.43 34.98
C ASN A 372 11.24 -3.90 35.03
N ALA A 373 12.09 -4.84 34.61
CA ALA A 373 11.95 -6.28 34.83
C ALA A 373 13.14 -6.75 35.67
#